data_AF-J2IPX6-F1
#
_entry.id   AF-J2IPX6-F1
#
_cell.length_a   1.000
_cell.length_b   1.000
_cell.length_c   1.000
_cell.angle_alpha   90.00
_cell.angle_beta   90.00
_cell.angle_gamma   90.00
#
_symmetry.space_group_name_H-M   'P 1'
#
loop_
_entity.id
_entity.type
_entity.pdbx_description
1 polymer ?
#
loop_
_entity_poly.entity_id
_entity_poly.type
_entity_poly.pdbx_seq_one_letter_code
_entity_poly.pdbx_strand_id
1 'polypeptide(L)'
;MLAWLPDSLKLPMAAIGGAVAAGAALIVINALWWLPAAKEEGRVAERAAALQRSMDLIKQRGATNEAVGRLSDGDLCHRLGGQWVRDAGTCE
;
A
#
# COMPACT_ATOMS: atom_id res chain seq x y z
N MET A 1 2.37 49.27 16.80
CA MET A 1 1.15 49.57 17.60
C MET A 1 1.21 48.94 19.01
N LEU A 2 2.34 49.01 19.72
CA LEU A 2 2.52 48.36 21.05
C LEU A 2 3.10 49.31 22.12
N ALA A 3 3.23 50.60 21.81
CA ALA A 3 3.90 51.59 22.66
C ALA A 3 3.09 52.01 23.90
N TRP A 4 1.79 51.65 23.97
CA TRP A 4 0.88 51.98 25.07
C TRP A 4 0.65 50.83 26.06
N LEU A 5 1.26 49.65 25.85
CA LEU A 5 1.16 48.53 26.80
C LEU A 5 2.13 48.73 27.98
N PRO A 6 1.72 48.44 29.22
CA PRO A 6 2.62 48.42 30.36
C PRO A 6 3.73 47.37 30.17
N ASP A 7 4.94 47.65 30.67
CA ASP A 7 6.13 46.83 30.42
C ASP A 7 5.99 45.37 30.90
N SER A 8 5.17 45.13 31.92
CA SER A 8 4.80 43.81 32.43
C SER A 8 4.05 42.94 31.42
N LEU A 9 3.41 43.53 30.41
CA LEU A 9 2.61 42.82 29.42
C LEU A 9 3.33 42.62 28.07
N LYS A 10 4.43 43.34 27.83
CA LYS A 10 5.20 43.24 26.58
C LYS A 10 5.90 41.90 26.43
N LEU A 11 6.53 41.42 27.50
CA LEU A 11 7.22 40.13 27.53
C LEU A 11 6.29 38.93 27.27
N PRO A 12 5.15 38.77 27.96
CA PRO A 12 4.24 37.65 27.68
C PRO A 12 3.62 37.77 26.29
N MET A 13 3.29 38.97 25.80
CA MET A 13 2.77 39.15 24.44
C MET A 13 3.82 38.82 23.37
N ALA A 14 5.08 39.19 23.58
CA ALA A 14 6.17 38.81 22.69
C ALA A 14 6.41 37.29 22.71
N ALA A 15 6.34 36.66 23.89
CA ALA A 15 6.44 35.21 24.03
C ALA A 15 5.31 34.48 23.31
N ILE A 16 4.06 34.94 23.44
CA ILE A 16 2.90 34.39 22.73
C ILE A 16 3.07 34.59 21.23
N GLY A 17 3.45 35.79 20.79
CA GLY A 17 3.68 36.08 19.37
C GLY A 17 4.79 35.19 18.77
N GLY A 18 5.88 34.99 19.51
CA GLY A 18 6.97 34.10 19.12
C GLY A 18 6.53 32.63 19.04
N ALA A 19 5.76 32.15 20.02
CA ALA A 19 5.23 30.79 20.02
C ALA A 19 4.26 30.53 18.86
N VAL A 20 3.37 31.48 18.57
CA VAL A 20 2.44 31.39 17.43
C VAL A 20 3.20 31.39 16.11
N ALA A 21 4.18 32.28 15.95
CA ALA A 21 5.00 32.33 14.74
C ALA A 21 5.82 31.04 14.53
N ALA A 22 6.44 30.51 15.59
CA ALA A 22 7.19 29.26 15.54
C ALA A 22 6.27 28.07 15.22
N GLY A 23 5.09 28.00 15.85
CA GLY A 23 4.10 26.96 15.58
C GLY A 23 3.61 27.00 14.13
N ALA A 24 3.30 28.18 13.61
CA ALA A 24 2.90 28.36 12.21
C ALA A 24 4.02 27.93 11.24
N ALA A 25 5.27 28.30 11.53
CA ALA A 25 6.42 27.90 10.72
C ALA A 25 6.57 26.37 10.66
N LEU A 26 6.45 25.68 11.79
CA LEU A 26 6.53 24.21 11.85
C LEU A 26 5.40 23.54 11.06
N ILE A 27 4.18 24.07 11.13
CA ILE A 27 3.04 23.56 10.34
C ILE A 27 3.34 23.68 8.84
N VAL A 28 3.84 24.84 8.40
CA VAL A 28 4.18 25.09 6.99
C VAL A 28 5.31 24.19 6.52
N ILE A 29 6.38 24.04 7.30
CA ILE A 29 7.50 23.14 7.00
C ILE A 29 7.02 21.71 6.86
N ASN A 30 6.19 21.24 7.80
CA ASN A 30 5.64 19.89 7.75
C ASN A 30 4.76 19.69 6.50
N ALA A 31 3.89 20.65 6.19
CA ALA A 31 2.96 20.54 5.06
C ALA A 31 3.65 20.61 3.68
N LEU A 32 4.68 21.43 3.53
CA LEU A 32 5.35 21.67 2.25
C LEU A 32 6.54 20.73 1.99
N TRP A 33 7.23 20.27 3.04
CA TRP A 33 8.46 19.50 2.89
C TRP A 33 8.31 18.04 3.30
N TRP A 34 7.74 17.77 4.48
CA TRP A 34 7.71 16.41 5.04
C TRP A 34 6.50 15.59 4.58
N LEU A 35 5.30 16.17 4.54
CA LEU A 35 4.10 15.47 4.08
C LEU A 35 4.20 14.94 2.65
N PRO A 36 4.71 15.71 1.66
CA PRO A 36 4.81 15.24 0.28
C PRO A 36 5.77 14.06 0.15
N ALA A 37 6.95 14.14 0.79
CA ALA A 37 7.95 13.08 0.78
C ALA A 37 7.40 11.78 1.40
N ALA A 38 6.78 11.88 2.58
CA ALA A 38 6.17 10.72 3.23
C ALA A 38 5.00 10.11 2.42
N LYS A 39 4.21 10.93 1.72
CA LYS A 39 3.14 10.44 0.83
C LYS A 39 3.67 9.76 -0.43
N GLU A 40 4.83 10.16 -0.93
CA GLU A 40 5.48 9.47 -2.05
C GLU A 40 6.04 8.14 -1.62
N GLU A 41 6.75 8.09 -0.49
CA GLU A 41 7.25 6.83 0.09
C GLU A 41 6.11 5.83 0.36
N GLY A 42 5.01 6.30 0.96
CA GLY A 42 3.82 5.46 1.17
C GLY A 42 3.20 4.95 -0.13
N ARG A 43 3.09 5.78 -1.17
CA ARG A 43 2.56 5.34 -2.48
C ARG A 43 3.45 4.33 -3.17
N VAL A 44 4.77 4.46 -3.05
CA VAL A 44 5.72 3.48 -3.61
C VAL A 44 5.61 2.15 -2.86
N ALA A 45 5.53 2.18 -1.53
CA ALA A 45 5.33 0.98 -0.72
C ALA A 45 4.02 0.25 -1.06
N GLU A 46 2.91 0.98 -1.21
CA GLU A 46 1.62 0.39 -1.60
C GLU A 46 1.65 -0.21 -3.01
N ARG A 47 2.29 0.46 -3.97
CA ARG A 47 2.46 -0.08 -5.33
C ARG A 47 3.31 -1.35 -5.33
N ALA A 48 4.38 -1.38 -4.53
CA ALA A 48 5.23 -2.57 -4.39
C ALA A 48 4.45 -3.73 -3.73
N ALA A 49 3.66 -3.46 -2.68
CA ALA A 49 2.84 -4.47 -2.03
C ALA A 49 1.76 -5.04 -2.97
N ALA A 50 1.10 -4.18 -3.78
CA ALA A 50 0.13 -4.60 -4.79
C ALA A 50 0.78 -5.46 -5.90
N LEU A 51 1.97 -5.07 -6.36
CA LEU A 51 2.74 -5.84 -7.34
C LEU A 51 3.13 -7.21 -6.77
N GLN A 52 3.62 -7.26 -5.53
CA GLN A 52 4.02 -8.50 -4.86
C GLN A 52 2.84 -9.50 -4.79
N ARG A 53 1.66 -9.05 -4.35
CA ARG A 53 0.46 -9.90 -4.30
C ARG A 53 0.08 -10.46 -5.66
N SER A 54 0.24 -9.64 -6.71
CA SER A 54 -0.06 -10.06 -8.08
C SER A 54 0.94 -11.12 -8.58
N MET A 55 2.22 -10.96 -8.25
CA MET A 55 3.28 -11.94 -8.56
C MET A 55 3.07 -13.25 -7.81
N ASP A 56 2.67 -13.21 -6.54
CA ASP A 56 2.37 -14.41 -5.76
C ASP A 56 1.21 -15.20 -6.36
N LEU A 57 0.14 -14.53 -6.82
CA LEU A 57 -0.97 -15.18 -7.52
C LEU A 57 -0.54 -15.78 -8.85
N ILE A 58 0.31 -15.10 -9.62
CA ILE A 58 0.87 -15.64 -10.87
C ILE A 58 1.71 -16.88 -10.59
N LYS A 59 2.55 -16.83 -9.56
CA LYS A 59 3.41 -17.96 -9.16
C LYS A 59 2.59 -19.16 -8.69
N GLN A 60 1.54 -18.92 -7.89
CA GLN A 60 0.61 -19.97 -7.47
C GLN A 60 -0.08 -20.59 -8.68
N ARG A 61 -0.62 -19.79 -9.60
CA ARG A 61 -1.23 -20.31 -10.83
C ARG A 61 -0.23 -21.08 -11.70
N GLY A 62 1.00 -20.62 -11.81
CA GLY A 62 2.07 -21.33 -12.52
C GLY A 62 2.33 -22.71 -11.91
N ALA A 63 2.49 -22.78 -10.59
CA ALA A 63 2.69 -24.05 -9.89
C ALA A 63 1.48 -24.99 -10.02
N THR A 64 0.26 -24.46 -9.93
CA THR A 64 -0.96 -25.26 -10.16
C THR A 64 -1.05 -25.73 -11.60
N ASN A 65 -0.74 -24.88 -12.59
CA ASN A 65 -0.82 -25.25 -14.00
C ASN A 65 0.25 -26.27 -14.39
N GLU A 66 1.43 -26.19 -13.80
CA GLU A 66 2.48 -27.20 -13.95
C GLU A 66 2.07 -28.53 -13.30
N ALA A 67 1.45 -28.48 -12.12
CA ALA A 67 0.91 -29.69 -11.47
C ALA A 67 -0.24 -30.32 -12.28
N VAL A 68 -1.10 -29.50 -12.88
CA VAL A 68 -2.20 -29.94 -13.75
C VAL A 68 -1.67 -30.51 -15.07
N GLY A 69 -0.68 -29.87 -15.70
CA GLY A 69 -0.10 -30.33 -16.96
C GLY A 69 0.68 -31.65 -16.85
N ARG A 70 1.03 -32.10 -15.63
CA ARG A 70 1.63 -33.41 -15.38
C ARG A 70 0.61 -34.54 -15.19
N LEU A 71 -0.68 -34.21 -15.04
CA LEU A 71 -1.74 -35.21 -14.95
C LEU A 71 -2.11 -35.69 -16.36
N SER A 72 -2.39 -36.99 -16.50
CA SER A 72 -2.94 -37.53 -17.75
C SER A 72 -4.41 -37.10 -17.90
N ASP A 73 -4.93 -37.03 -19.13
CA ASP A 73 -6.32 -36.65 -19.38
C ASP A 73 -7.33 -37.53 -18.62
N GLY A 74 -7.00 -38.82 -18.44
CA GLY A 74 -7.79 -39.75 -17.63
C GLY A 74 -7.74 -39.46 -16.12
N ASP A 75 -6.57 -39.06 -15.59
CA ASP A 75 -6.45 -38.66 -14.19
C ASP A 75 -7.17 -37.33 -13.93
N LEU A 76 -7.15 -36.42 -14.91
CA LEU A 76 -7.91 -35.18 -14.85
C LEU A 76 -9.41 -35.46 -14.80
N CYS A 77 -9.90 -36.33 -15.68
CA CYS A 77 -11.29 -36.76 -15.76
C CYS A 77 -11.79 -37.34 -14.43
N HIS A 78 -11.03 -38.27 -13.84
CA HIS A 78 -11.38 -38.84 -12.54
C HIS A 78 -11.38 -37.82 -11.39
N ARG A 79 -10.43 -36.87 -11.38
CA ARG A 79 -10.40 -35.82 -10.36
C ARG A 79 -11.55 -34.83 -10.47
N LEU A 80 -12.09 -34.64 -11.67
CA LEU A 80 -13.27 -33.82 -11.93
C LEU A 80 -14.59 -34.57 -11.67
N GLY A 81 -14.53 -35.85 -11.30
CA GLY A 81 -15.69 -36.68 -10.98
C GLY A 81 -16.31 -37.40 -12.18
N GLY A 82 -15.66 -37.35 -13.34
CA GLY A 82 -16.09 -38.06 -14.53
C GLY A 82 -15.54 -39.48 -14.63
N GLN A 83 -16.06 -40.23 -15.60
CA GLN A 83 -15.63 -41.56 -15.95
C GLN A 83 -14.84 -41.53 -17.26
N TRP A 84 -13.58 -41.97 -17.22
CA TRP A 84 -12.72 -41.96 -18.40
C TRP A 84 -13.07 -43.11 -19.35
N VAL A 85 -13.53 -42.79 -20.56
CA VAL A 85 -13.87 -43.77 -21.61
C VAL A 85 -12.65 -43.98 -22.52
N ARG A 86 -11.88 -45.04 -22.23
CA ARG A 86 -10.58 -45.30 -22.86
C ARG A 86 -10.67 -45.52 -24.38
N ASP A 87 -11.81 -46.01 -24.89
CA ASP A 87 -12.03 -46.29 -26.32
C ASP A 87 -12.33 -45.03 -27.15
N ALA A 88 -12.99 -44.04 -26.56
CA ALA A 88 -13.32 -42.77 -27.21
C ALA A 88 -12.29 -41.67 -26.92
N GLY A 89 -11.44 -41.85 -25.89
CA GLY A 89 -10.50 -40.83 -25.43
C GLY A 89 -11.19 -39.62 -24.80
N THR A 90 -12.42 -39.79 -24.30
CA THR A 90 -13.25 -38.71 -23.75
C THR A 90 -13.61 -38.97 -22.29
N CYS A 91 -13.94 -37.90 -21.58
CA CYS A 91 -14.46 -37.92 -20.21
C CYS A 91 -15.99 -37.76 -20.24
N GLU A 92 -16.73 -38.65 -19.58
CA GLU A 92 -18.19 -38.60 -19.43
C GLU A 92 -18.64 -38.35 -17.98
#